data_AF-A0A3L6TNU7-F1
#
_entry.id   AF-A0A3L6TNU7-F1
#
_cell.length_a   1.000
_cell.length_b   1.000
_cell.length_c   1.000
_cell.angle_alpha   90.00
_cell.angle_beta   90.00
_cell.angle_gamma   90.00
#
_symmetry.space_group_name_H-M   'P 1'
#
loop_
_entity.id
_entity.type
_entity.pdbx_description
1 polymer ?
#
loop_
_entity_poly.entity_id
_entity_poly.type
_entity_poly.pdbx_seq_one_letter_code
_entity_poly.pdbx_strand_id
1 'polypeptide(L)'
;MGAYTTIAPVVSKIFCSSSQAVLMVRRRPPTVNGGGFVVTDQDQRAVFSVDGCGIIGASGQLIVRDDDGNAILFIHKKGGVVQALCVNNWWRGYLTDYGEPSKLVFSLQDPKPFLCMKGDVQVTVEPKGRNRHWDYEVTGSFVQRSCAIKNRAGQVAAQIGVKGMMAGRASTRWWCNQVMTRPL
;
A
#
# COMPACT_ATOMS: atom_id res chain seq x y z
N MET A 1 28.10 -5.48 17.60
CA MET A 1 27.73 -5.25 16.18
C MET A 1 26.32 -5.77 15.97
N GLY A 2 25.33 -4.90 15.92
CA GLY A 2 23.94 -5.30 15.65
C GLY A 2 23.77 -5.57 14.16
N ALA A 3 23.26 -6.74 13.79
CA ALA A 3 22.93 -7.05 12.40
C ALA A 3 21.80 -6.13 11.93
N TYR A 4 22.15 -5.09 11.14
CA TYR A 4 21.16 -4.35 10.37
C TYR A 4 20.56 -5.32 9.35
N THR A 5 19.36 -5.83 9.66
CA THR A 5 18.67 -6.76 8.78
C THR A 5 17.99 -5.92 7.70
N THR A 6 18.66 -5.83 6.55
CA THR A 6 18.17 -5.07 5.40
C THR A 6 16.89 -5.72 4.87
N ILE A 7 15.79 -4.98 4.91
CA ILE A 7 14.52 -5.41 4.31
C ILE A 7 14.72 -5.46 2.78
N ALA A 8 14.42 -6.61 2.17
CA ALA A 8 14.61 -6.79 0.75
C ALA A 8 13.63 -5.94 -0.08
N PRO A 9 14.08 -5.36 -1.21
CA PRO A 9 13.23 -4.59 -2.10
C PRO A 9 12.14 -5.47 -2.72
N VAL A 10 10.88 -5.02 -2.69
CA VAL A 10 9.73 -5.73 -3.29
C VAL A 10 9.51 -5.32 -4.75
N VAL A 11 9.61 -4.02 -5.05
CA VAL A 11 9.36 -3.46 -6.39
C VAL A 11 10.69 -3.26 -7.12
N SER A 12 11.57 -2.41 -6.58
CA SER A 12 12.91 -2.15 -7.11
C SER A 12 13.76 -1.47 -6.03
N LYS A 13 15.08 -1.64 -6.13
CA LYS A 13 16.05 -0.97 -5.24
C LYS A 13 16.04 0.55 -5.37
N ILE A 14 15.62 1.08 -6.53
CA ILE A 14 15.59 2.54 -6.77
C ILE A 14 14.59 3.25 -5.86
N PHE A 15 13.58 2.54 -5.35
CA PHE A 15 12.59 3.06 -4.41
C PHE A 15 13.00 2.84 -2.95
N CYS A 16 14.20 2.31 -2.69
CA CYS A 16 14.72 2.09 -1.34
C CYS A 16 15.62 3.25 -0.93
N SER A 17 15.37 3.79 0.25
CA SER A 17 16.26 4.74 0.90
C SER A 17 17.17 4.02 1.90
N SER A 18 18.42 4.46 2.02
CA SER A 18 19.36 3.98 3.06
C SER A 18 19.02 4.52 4.45
N SER A 19 18.20 5.56 4.51
CA SER A 19 17.70 6.17 5.73
C SER A 19 16.17 6.17 5.75
N GLN A 20 15.62 6.43 6.93
CA GLN A 20 14.19 6.44 7.15
C GLN A 20 13.51 7.59 6.41
N ALA A 21 12.56 7.26 5.54
CA ALA A 21 11.83 8.22 4.74
C ALA A 21 10.49 8.60 5.39
N VAL A 22 10.24 9.91 5.51
CA VAL A 22 8.97 10.47 5.97
C VAL A 22 8.17 10.92 4.76
N LEU A 23 7.00 10.33 4.57
CA LEU A 23 6.06 10.71 3.53
C LEU A 23 4.82 11.39 4.11
N MET A 24 4.03 12.01 3.25
CA MET A 24 2.73 12.60 3.55
C MET A 24 1.78 12.27 2.41
N VAL A 25 0.54 11.89 2.69
CA VAL A 25 -0.46 11.63 1.65
C VAL A 25 -1.45 12.75 1.64
N ARG A 26 -1.66 13.30 0.45
CA ARG A 26 -2.70 14.28 0.16
C ARG A 26 -3.70 13.67 -0.79
N ARG A 27 -4.98 13.81 -0.49
CA ARG A 27 -6.06 13.44 -1.41
C ARG A 27 -6.11 14.45 -2.56
N ARG A 28 -6.21 13.97 -3.80
CA ARG A 28 -6.47 14.83 -4.96
C ARG A 28 -7.98 15.02 -5.15
N PRO A 29 -8.41 16.22 -5.57
CA PRO A 29 -9.79 16.46 -5.96
C PRO A 29 -10.22 15.51 -7.09
N PRO A 30 -11.47 15.00 -7.09
CA PRO A 30 -11.97 14.13 -8.15
C PRO A 30 -11.85 14.67 -9.58
N THR A 31 -11.90 16.00 -9.72
CA THR A 31 -11.83 16.71 -10.99
C THR A 31 -10.46 16.67 -11.66
N VAL A 32 -9.41 16.21 -10.95
CA VAL A 32 -8.04 16.11 -11.45
C VAL A 32 -7.70 14.62 -11.66
N ASN A 33 -7.59 14.19 -12.91
CA ASN A 33 -7.21 12.82 -13.30
C ASN A 33 -8.02 11.71 -12.59
N GLY A 34 -9.31 11.94 -12.35
CA GLY A 34 -10.20 10.97 -11.69
C GLY A 34 -10.00 10.83 -10.17
N GLY A 35 -9.29 11.75 -9.53
CA GLY A 35 -9.08 11.80 -8.08
C GLY A 35 -7.82 11.08 -7.60
N GLY A 36 -7.93 10.33 -6.50
CA GLY A 36 -6.81 9.57 -5.96
C GLY A 36 -5.97 10.29 -4.91
N PHE A 37 -4.71 9.87 -4.80
CA PHE A 37 -3.78 10.36 -3.79
C PHE A 37 -2.45 10.77 -4.42
N VAL A 38 -1.80 11.76 -3.83
CA VAL A 38 -0.40 12.09 -4.10
C VAL A 38 0.36 11.94 -2.80
N VAL A 39 1.52 11.32 -2.89
CA VAL A 39 2.40 11.12 -1.76
C VAL A 39 3.64 11.95 -1.93
N THR A 40 3.95 12.73 -0.91
CA THR A 40 5.06 13.68 -0.92
C THR A 40 6.06 13.38 0.17
N ASP A 41 7.30 13.80 0.00
CA ASP A 41 8.31 13.82 1.06
C ASP A 41 8.06 14.97 2.07
N GLN A 42 8.98 15.15 3.02
CA GLN A 42 8.95 16.23 4.01
C GLN A 42 9.05 17.64 3.39
N ASP A 43 9.64 17.76 2.20
CA ASP A 43 9.82 19.00 1.45
C ASP A 43 8.63 19.27 0.51
N GLN A 44 7.56 18.47 0.62
CA GLN A 44 6.36 18.53 -0.23
C GLN A 44 6.60 18.19 -1.70
N ARG A 45 7.73 17.56 -2.05
CA ARG A 45 7.97 17.05 -3.40
C ARG A 45 7.21 15.74 -3.58
N ALA A 46 6.55 15.57 -4.73
CA ALA A 46 5.86 14.34 -5.04
C ALA A 46 6.87 13.18 -5.19
N VAL A 47 6.55 12.03 -4.60
CA VAL A 47 7.35 10.79 -4.68
C VAL A 47 6.63 9.76 -5.55
N PHE A 48 5.30 9.68 -5.42
CA PHE A 48 4.44 8.88 -6.30
C PHE A 48 2.99 9.34 -6.16
N SER A 49 2.14 8.91 -7.09
CA SER A 49 0.70 9.12 -7.03
C SER A 49 -0.07 7.81 -7.20
N VAL A 50 -1.31 7.79 -6.74
CA VAL A 50 -2.20 6.63 -6.82
C VAL A 50 -3.51 7.05 -7.46
N ASP A 51 -3.80 6.50 -8.63
CA ASP A 51 -5.04 6.69 -9.39
C ASP A 51 -6.05 5.57 -9.08
N GLY A 52 -7.34 5.79 -9.38
CA GLY A 52 -8.39 4.76 -9.26
C GLY A 52 -9.21 4.78 -7.97
N CYS A 53 -9.03 5.78 -7.10
CA CYS A 53 -9.74 5.90 -5.80
C CYS A 53 -11.22 6.37 -5.90
N GLY A 54 -11.92 6.03 -6.98
CA GLY A 54 -13.35 6.33 -7.15
C GLY A 54 -13.61 7.67 -7.85
N ILE A 55 -14.05 7.54 -9.11
CA ILE A 55 -15.08 8.29 -9.86
C ILE A 55 -14.89 8.00 -11.38
N ILE A 56 -13.65 7.77 -11.85
CA ILE A 56 -13.33 7.50 -13.27
C ILE A 56 -12.42 6.25 -13.42
N GLY A 57 -12.65 5.20 -12.64
CA GLY A 57 -11.86 3.96 -12.71
C GLY A 57 -12.71 2.73 -12.41
N ALA A 58 -12.35 1.59 -13.00
CA ALA A 58 -13.02 0.32 -12.69
C ALA A 58 -12.86 0.01 -11.19
N SER A 59 -13.97 -0.23 -10.50
CA SER A 59 -13.98 -0.48 -9.06
C SER A 59 -13.01 -1.60 -8.70
N GLY A 60 -12.09 -1.34 -7.76
CA GLY A 60 -11.12 -2.35 -7.33
C GLY A 60 -9.83 -2.40 -8.15
N GLN A 61 -9.56 -1.42 -9.02
CA GLN A 61 -8.27 -1.25 -9.69
C GLN A 61 -7.62 0.07 -9.26
N LEU A 62 -6.32 0.03 -8.96
CA LEU A 62 -5.48 1.19 -8.69
C LEU A 62 -4.22 1.15 -9.54
N ILE A 63 -3.71 2.32 -9.90
CA ILE A 63 -2.42 2.48 -10.58
C ILE A 63 -1.54 3.36 -9.72
N VAL A 64 -0.34 2.89 -9.39
CA VAL A 64 0.71 3.68 -8.74
C VAL A 64 1.64 4.22 -9.82
N ARG A 65 1.86 5.54 -9.81
CA ARG A 65 2.76 6.23 -10.75
C ARG A 65 3.91 6.90 -10.03
N ASP A 66 5.08 6.99 -10.65
CA ASP A 66 6.21 7.77 -10.13
C ASP A 66 5.94 9.28 -10.21
N ASP A 67 6.95 10.07 -9.86
CA ASP A 67 6.93 11.54 -9.94
C ASP A 67 6.87 12.07 -11.37
N ASP A 68 7.40 11.31 -12.34
CA ASP A 68 7.28 11.59 -13.79
C ASP A 68 5.91 11.20 -14.38
N GLY A 69 5.09 10.47 -13.63
CA GLY A 69 3.76 10.01 -14.05
C GLY A 69 3.74 8.66 -14.78
N ASN A 70 4.88 7.97 -14.87
CA ASN A 70 4.95 6.62 -15.42
C ASN A 70 4.28 5.63 -14.47
N ALA A 71 3.51 4.69 -15.01
CA ALA A 71 2.95 3.62 -14.20
C ALA A 71 4.06 2.68 -13.71
N ILE A 72 4.11 2.42 -12.40
CA ILE A 72 5.05 1.48 -11.77
C ILE A 72 4.33 0.21 -11.30
N LEU A 73 3.13 0.35 -10.73
CA LEU A 73 2.36 -0.77 -10.21
C LEU A 73 0.89 -0.68 -10.61
N PHE A 74 0.35 -1.82 -11.03
CA PHE A 74 -1.07 -2.06 -11.18
C PHE A 74 -1.56 -2.94 -10.04
N ILE A 75 -2.46 -2.43 -9.22
CA ILE A 75 -3.02 -3.15 -8.07
C ILE A 75 -4.49 -3.42 -8.36
N HIS A 76 -4.90 -4.68 -8.37
CA HIS A 76 -6.30 -5.01 -8.58
C HIS A 76 -6.84 -5.97 -7.52
N LYS A 77 -8.12 -5.80 -7.23
CA LYS A 77 -8.91 -6.66 -6.38
C LYS A 77 -9.52 -7.76 -7.25
N LYS A 78 -9.27 -9.03 -6.89
CA LYS A 78 -10.01 -10.15 -7.46
C LYS A 78 -11.36 -10.28 -6.75
N GLY A 79 -12.45 -10.00 -7.46
CA GLY A 79 -13.80 -10.28 -6.99
C GLY A 79 -14.20 -11.73 -7.27
N GLY A 80 -14.81 -12.42 -6.31
CA GLY A 80 -15.52 -13.66 -6.56
C GLY A 80 -16.85 -13.37 -7.25
N VAL A 81 -17.17 -14.13 -8.30
CA VAL A 81 -18.55 -14.22 -8.79
C VAL A 81 -19.38 -14.80 -7.65
N VAL A 82 -20.51 -14.17 -7.34
CA VAL A 82 -21.42 -14.45 -6.22
C VAL A 82 -21.09 -13.70 -4.92
N GLN A 83 -21.69 -12.52 -4.78
CA GLN A 83 -21.74 -11.67 -3.58
C GLN A 83 -22.36 -12.35 -2.33
N ALA A 84 -22.89 -13.57 -2.49
CA ALA A 84 -23.61 -14.32 -1.45
C ALA A 84 -22.74 -15.30 -0.63
N LEU A 85 -21.49 -15.57 -1.03
CA LEU A 85 -20.57 -16.38 -0.22
C LEU A 85 -19.26 -15.60 -0.05
N CYS A 86 -18.90 -15.33 1.20
CA CYS A 86 -17.69 -14.59 1.60
C CYS A 86 -16.39 -15.31 1.18
N VAL A 87 -16.07 -15.29 -0.10
CA VAL A 87 -14.85 -15.86 -0.65
C VAL A 87 -13.81 -14.75 -0.72
N ASN A 88 -12.88 -14.80 0.22
CA ASN A 88 -11.63 -14.05 0.37
C ASN A 88 -11.41 -12.89 -0.62
N ASN A 89 -11.42 -11.64 -0.13
CA ASN A 89 -10.98 -10.49 -0.91
C ASN A 89 -9.46 -10.57 -1.08
N TRP A 90 -9.01 -10.82 -2.31
CA TRP A 90 -7.58 -10.87 -2.64
C TRP A 90 -7.21 -9.64 -3.46
N TRP A 91 -6.13 -8.99 -3.05
CA TRP A 91 -5.47 -7.94 -3.81
C TRP A 91 -4.20 -8.50 -4.42
N ARG A 92 -3.89 -8.07 -5.64
CA ARG A 92 -2.68 -8.47 -6.35
C ARG A 92 -2.03 -7.25 -6.97
N GLY A 93 -0.73 -7.09 -6.72
CA GLY A 93 0.09 -6.03 -7.28
C GLY A 93 1.01 -6.56 -8.37
N TYR A 94 0.98 -5.90 -9.52
CA TYR A 94 1.78 -6.23 -10.69
C TYR A 94 2.68 -5.05 -11.01
N LEU A 95 3.92 -5.32 -11.40
CA LEU A 95 4.71 -4.32 -12.13
C LEU A 95 4.00 -4.01 -13.44
N THR A 96 4.13 -2.77 -13.87
CA THR A 96 3.68 -2.33 -15.19
C THR A 96 4.87 -2.18 -16.11
N ASP A 97 4.74 -2.72 -17.33
CA ASP A 97 5.69 -2.53 -18.41
C ASP A 97 4.93 -1.93 -19.59
N TYR A 98 5.37 -0.76 -20.08
CA TYR A 98 4.65 0.03 -21.08
C TYR A 98 3.15 0.30 -20.77
N GLY A 99 2.79 0.41 -19.49
CA GLY A 99 1.41 0.65 -19.04
C GLY A 99 0.55 -0.60 -18.86
N GLU A 100 1.08 -1.79 -19.21
CA GLU A 100 0.38 -3.06 -19.07
C GLU A 100 0.91 -3.89 -17.88
N PRO A 101 0.06 -4.62 -17.13
CA PRO A 101 0.52 -5.48 -16.03
C PRO A 101 1.40 -6.63 -16.54
N SER A 102 2.66 -6.70 -16.10
CA SER A 102 3.65 -7.65 -16.61
C SER A 102 4.02 -8.77 -15.63
N LYS A 103 4.32 -8.42 -14.36
CA LYS A 103 4.84 -9.37 -13.37
C LYS A 103 4.18 -9.18 -12.01
N LEU A 104 3.60 -10.26 -11.46
CA LEU A 104 3.09 -10.27 -10.08
C LEU A 104 4.26 -10.11 -9.09
N VAL A 105 4.16 -9.10 -8.22
CA VAL A 105 5.19 -8.79 -7.20
C VAL A 105 4.69 -8.96 -5.77
N PHE A 106 3.39 -8.84 -5.55
CA PHE A 106 2.81 -9.19 -4.24
C PHE A 106 1.34 -9.58 -4.36
N SER A 107 0.88 -10.32 -3.36
CA SER A 107 -0.53 -10.57 -3.11
C SER A 107 -0.87 -10.26 -1.66
N LEU A 108 -2.09 -9.79 -1.42
CA LEU A 108 -2.59 -9.49 -0.09
C LEU A 108 -3.96 -10.13 0.08
N GLN A 109 -4.18 -10.73 1.24
CA GLN A 109 -5.45 -11.36 1.59
C GLN A 109 -6.09 -10.57 2.73
N ASP A 110 -7.28 -10.03 2.49
CA ASP A 110 -8.05 -9.44 3.57
C ASP A 110 -8.51 -10.55 4.54
N PRO A 111 -8.51 -10.28 5.85
CA PRO A 111 -9.08 -11.20 6.84
C PRO A 111 -10.56 -11.48 6.52
N LYS A 112 -11.00 -12.72 6.72
CA LYS A 112 -12.36 -13.16 6.40
C LYS A 112 -13.36 -12.40 7.27
N PRO A 113 -14.29 -11.61 6.69
CA PRO A 113 -15.25 -10.83 7.48
C PRO A 113 -16.28 -11.70 8.22
N PHE A 114 -16.56 -12.92 7.72
CA PHE A 114 -17.66 -13.76 8.21
C PHE A 114 -17.41 -14.43 9.57
N LEU A 115 -16.17 -14.44 10.08
CA LEU A 115 -15.83 -15.14 11.33
C LEU A 115 -15.61 -14.19 12.52
N CYS A 116 -15.81 -12.88 12.38
CA CYS A 116 -15.45 -11.89 13.41
C CYS A 116 -14.02 -12.08 13.98
N MET A 117 -13.15 -12.76 13.25
CA MET A 117 -11.77 -12.97 13.65
C MET A 117 -11.01 -11.70 13.30
N LYS A 118 -10.52 -11.01 14.33
CA LYS A 118 -9.47 -10.00 14.21
C LYS A 118 -8.21 -10.68 13.65
N GLY A 119 -8.16 -10.80 12.34
CA GLY A 119 -6.95 -11.19 11.62
C GLY A 119 -6.26 -9.92 11.15
N ASP A 120 -4.95 -9.86 11.33
CA ASP A 120 -4.12 -8.86 10.68
C ASP A 120 -4.05 -9.16 9.16
N VAL A 121 -3.83 -8.13 8.36
CA VAL A 121 -3.80 -8.28 6.89
C VAL A 121 -2.46 -8.86 6.49
N GLN A 122 -2.46 -9.98 5.77
CA GLN A 122 -1.23 -10.67 5.38
C GLN A 122 -0.84 -10.33 3.94
N VAL A 123 0.44 -9.98 3.76
CA VAL A 123 1.06 -9.68 2.46
C VAL A 123 2.08 -10.77 2.14
N THR A 124 2.02 -11.25 0.91
CA THR A 124 2.97 -12.19 0.34
C THR A 124 3.72 -11.51 -0.80
N VAL A 125 5.05 -11.62 -0.82
CA VAL A 125 5.91 -11.18 -1.92
C VAL A 125 6.04 -12.31 -2.93
N GLU A 126 5.98 -11.96 -4.21
CA GLU A 126 5.98 -12.91 -5.33
C GLU A 126 7.23 -12.68 -6.21
N PRO A 127 7.73 -13.72 -6.91
CA PRO A 127 7.20 -15.08 -6.96
C PRO A 127 7.54 -15.89 -5.70
N LYS A 128 6.57 -16.62 -5.18
CA LYS A 128 6.80 -17.55 -4.08
C LYS A 128 7.46 -18.84 -4.55
N GLY A 129 8.46 -19.28 -3.77
CA GLY A 129 8.95 -20.66 -3.84
C GLY A 129 7.96 -21.64 -3.19
N ARG A 130 8.46 -22.76 -2.66
CA ARG A 130 7.62 -23.80 -2.01
C ARG A 130 6.96 -23.35 -0.69
N ASN A 131 7.34 -22.19 -0.17
CA ASN A 131 6.90 -21.74 1.15
C ASN A 131 5.55 -20.98 1.07
N ARG A 132 4.52 -21.45 1.77
CA ARG A 132 3.16 -20.85 1.75
C ARG A 132 2.95 -19.72 2.75
N HIS A 133 3.98 -19.37 3.50
CA HIS A 133 3.97 -18.41 4.59
C HIS A 133 4.00 -16.94 4.14
N TRP A 134 3.13 -16.06 4.67
CA TRP A 134 3.11 -14.61 4.41
C TRP A 134 4.46 -13.92 4.70
N ASP A 135 4.83 -12.85 4.01
CA ASP A 135 6.13 -12.18 4.21
C ASP A 135 6.04 -10.97 5.14
N TYR A 136 4.93 -10.24 5.03
CA TYR A 136 4.61 -9.12 5.90
C TYR A 136 3.18 -9.22 6.45
N GLU A 137 2.96 -8.50 7.52
CA GLU A 137 1.68 -8.38 8.19
C GLU A 137 1.40 -6.91 8.50
N VAL A 138 0.17 -6.47 8.23
CA VAL A 138 -0.33 -5.15 8.59
C VAL A 138 -1.13 -5.28 9.87
N THR A 139 -0.59 -4.68 10.92
CA THR A 139 -1.15 -4.71 12.28
C THR A 139 -1.67 -3.32 12.66
N GLY A 140 -2.48 -3.24 13.72
CA GLY A 140 -2.93 -1.97 14.31
C GLY A 140 -4.21 -1.40 13.67
N SER A 141 -4.53 -0.14 13.97
CA SER A 141 -5.77 0.50 13.54
C SER A 141 -5.50 1.77 12.74
N PHE A 142 -6.14 1.85 11.57
CA PHE A 142 -6.03 3.02 10.70
C PHE A 142 -6.65 4.25 11.35
N VAL A 143 -7.80 4.08 12.01
CA VAL A 143 -8.53 5.15 12.71
C VAL A 143 -7.69 5.72 13.85
N GLN A 144 -7.03 4.84 14.60
CA GLN A 144 -6.14 5.25 15.70
C GLN A 144 -4.75 5.67 15.22
N ARG A 145 -4.49 5.64 13.90
CA ARG A 145 -3.18 5.96 13.30
C ARG A 145 -2.05 5.11 13.89
N SER A 146 -2.34 3.86 14.22
CA SER A 146 -1.40 2.92 14.84
C SER A 146 -1.01 1.77 13.92
N CYS A 147 -1.32 1.86 12.61
CA CYS A 147 -0.96 0.82 11.67
C CYS A 147 0.55 0.70 11.51
N ALA A 148 1.03 -0.54 11.47
CA ALA A 148 2.42 -0.87 11.16
C ALA A 148 2.48 -2.10 10.25
N ILE A 149 3.36 -2.04 9.25
CA ILE A 149 3.73 -3.16 8.40
C ILE A 149 5.00 -3.76 8.97
N LYS A 150 4.94 -5.05 9.33
CA LYS A 150 6.04 -5.77 9.94
C LYS A 150 6.39 -6.99 9.11
N ASN A 151 7.67 -7.34 9.05
CA ASN A 151 8.07 -8.64 8.52
C ASN A 151 7.84 -9.74 9.58
N ARG A 152 8.05 -10.99 9.20
CA ARG A 152 7.97 -12.14 10.11
C ARG A 152 8.85 -12.06 11.36
N ALA A 153 9.99 -11.39 11.27
CA ALA A 153 10.89 -11.19 12.40
C ALA A 153 10.42 -10.09 13.35
N GLY A 154 9.26 -9.46 13.08
CA GLY A 154 8.70 -8.37 13.86
C GLY A 154 9.30 -7.00 13.53
N GLN A 155 10.17 -6.91 12.52
CA GLN A 155 10.82 -5.65 12.14
C GLN A 155 9.84 -4.78 11.35
N VAL A 156 9.76 -3.52 11.75
CA VAL A 156 8.84 -2.55 11.14
C VAL A 156 9.41 -2.07 9.81
N ALA A 157 8.73 -2.40 8.72
CA ALA A 157 9.00 -1.87 7.39
C ALA A 157 8.40 -0.48 7.19
N ALA A 158 7.23 -0.24 7.80
CA ALA A 158 6.48 1.00 7.68
C ALA A 158 5.52 1.20 8.85
N GLN A 159 5.21 2.45 9.22
CA GLN A 159 4.23 2.76 10.26
C GLN A 159 3.54 4.12 10.03
N ILE A 160 2.35 4.30 10.60
CA ILE A 160 1.68 5.59 10.58
C ILE A 160 2.18 6.46 11.73
N GLY A 161 2.54 7.71 11.44
CA GLY A 161 2.93 8.70 12.44
C GLY A 161 1.79 9.67 12.79
N VAL A 162 1.70 10.09 14.05
CA VAL A 162 0.77 11.15 14.48
C VAL A 162 1.40 12.52 14.17
N LYS A 163 0.64 13.43 13.54
CA LYS A 163 1.11 14.79 13.25
C LYS A 163 1.28 15.55 14.59
N GLY A 164 2.49 15.93 14.96
CA GLY A 164 2.72 17.02 15.91
C GLY A 164 2.21 18.33 15.29
N MET A 165 1.42 19.10 16.05
CA MET A 165 0.81 20.37 15.61
C MET A 165 1.88 21.34 15.09
N MET A 166 1.91 21.53 13.78
CA MET A 166 2.25 22.82 13.20
C MET A 166 1.03 23.32 12.44
N ALA A 167 0.72 24.59 12.72
CA ALA A 167 -0.52 25.29 12.46
C ALA A 167 -1.02 25.13 11.02
N GLY A 168 -2.34 24.99 10.88
CA GLY A 168 -3.05 25.10 9.61
C GLY A 168 -2.94 23.86 8.71
N ARG A 169 -4.07 23.19 8.51
CA ARG A 169 -4.30 22.05 7.59
C ARG A 169 -3.78 20.69 8.09
N ALA A 170 -4.72 19.82 8.43
CA ALA A 170 -4.48 18.43 8.77
C ALA A 170 -3.87 17.70 7.57
N SER A 171 -2.58 17.41 7.65
CA SER A 171 -1.85 16.56 6.69
C SER A 171 -1.47 15.27 7.40
N THR A 172 -1.82 14.13 6.81
CA THR A 172 -1.48 12.81 7.36
C THR A 172 -0.06 12.46 6.91
N ARG A 173 0.82 12.15 7.87
CA ARG A 173 2.21 11.76 7.65
C ARG A 173 2.26 10.23 7.55
N TRP A 174 2.72 9.71 6.42
CA TRP A 174 2.85 8.30 6.12
C TRP A 174 4.32 7.94 6.16
N TRP A 175 4.71 6.87 6.80
CA TRP A 175 6.01 6.29 6.47
C TRP A 175 5.74 5.17 5.49
N CYS A 176 6.40 5.22 4.33
CA CYS A 176 6.12 4.27 3.25
C CYS A 176 6.49 2.86 3.67
N ASN A 177 5.58 1.91 3.51
CA ASN A 177 5.17 1.40 2.21
C ASN A 177 3.64 1.25 2.18
N GLN A 178 3.01 1.74 1.10
CA GLN A 178 1.57 2.03 0.89
C GLN A 178 0.57 0.90 1.26
N VAL A 179 -0.58 1.14 1.92
CA VAL A 179 -1.81 1.94 1.63
C VAL A 179 -2.84 1.24 0.75
N MET A 180 -3.98 0.88 1.36
CA MET A 180 -5.31 1.17 0.78
C MET A 180 -6.38 1.38 1.86
N THR A 181 -7.08 2.50 1.79
CA THR A 181 -8.18 2.91 2.66
C THR A 181 -9.55 2.61 2.04
N ARG A 182 -10.55 2.32 2.88
CA ARG A 182 -11.97 2.68 2.66
C ARG A 182 -12.50 3.40 3.92
N PRO A 183 -13.25 4.50 3.77
CA PRO A 183 -14.38 4.74 4.66
C PRO A 183 -15.66 5.17 3.91
N LEU A 184 -16.77 4.60 4.40
CA LEU A 184 -18.20 4.85 4.16
C LEU A 184 -18.71 4.61 2.74
#